data_AF-A0A5N6R3K9-F1
#
_entry.id   AF-A0A5N6R3K9-F1
#
_cell.length_a   1.000
_cell.length_b   1.000
_cell.length_c   1.000
_cell.angle_alpha   90.00
_cell.angle_beta   90.00
_cell.angle_gamma   90.00
#
_symmetry.space_group_name_H-M   'P 1'
#
loop_
_entity.id
_entity.type
_entity.pdbx_description
1 polymer ?
#
loop_
_entity_poly.entity_id
_entity_poly.type
_entity_poly.pdbx_seq_one_letter_code
_entity_poly.pdbx_strand_id
1 'polypeptide(L)'
;MQHAKEDTLSLAKKIELLDASKRKLLGDGLELCSLDELQQVENQLERGLIKIRERKNQLFREHIEQLRKQERCLLEENAKLRGKCGLPLPLPSSEQQEVLHGGSVEVETELFIGPPKR
;
A
#
# COMPACT_ATOMS: atom_id res chain seq x y z
N MET A 1 -43.96 4.42 14.65
CA MET A 1 -43.13 4.82 15.81
C MET A 1 -42.42 3.64 16.48
N GLN A 2 -43.08 2.50 16.71
CA GLN A 2 -42.47 1.35 17.39
C GLN A 2 -41.37 0.66 16.56
N HIS A 3 -41.65 0.43 15.27
CA HIS A 3 -40.69 -0.15 14.32
C HIS A 3 -39.41 0.69 14.19
N ALA A 4 -39.55 2.02 14.05
CA ALA A 4 -38.40 2.94 13.98
C ALA A 4 -37.53 2.91 15.25
N LYS A 5 -38.13 2.65 16.43
CA LYS A 5 -37.38 2.48 17.68
C LYS A 5 -36.60 1.16 17.68
N GLU A 6 -37.22 0.07 17.23
CA GLU A 6 -36.53 -1.23 17.06
C GLU A 6 -35.39 -1.15 16.05
N ASP A 7 -35.61 -0.50 14.91
CA ASP A 7 -34.58 -0.29 13.89
C ASP A 7 -33.40 0.50 14.47
N THR A 8 -33.67 1.57 15.22
CA THR A 8 -32.63 2.37 15.89
C THR A 8 -31.83 1.55 16.89
N LEU A 9 -32.51 0.73 17.71
CA LEU A 9 -31.85 -0.16 18.68
C LEU A 9 -30.99 -1.23 17.99
N SER A 10 -31.47 -1.78 16.87
CA SER A 10 -30.72 -2.76 16.09
C SER A 10 -29.44 -2.16 15.51
N LEU A 11 -29.52 -0.92 15.01
CA LEU A 11 -28.39 -0.22 14.43
C LEU A 11 -27.37 0.15 15.51
N ALA A 12 -27.82 0.62 16.67
CA ALA A 12 -26.96 0.91 17.82
C ALA A 12 -26.15 -0.32 18.25
N LYS A 13 -26.81 -1.48 18.41
CA LYS A 13 -26.13 -2.75 18.72
C LYS A 13 -25.10 -3.13 17.65
N LYS A 14 -25.43 -2.93 16.37
CA LYS A 14 -24.49 -3.22 15.27
C LYS A 14 -23.27 -2.32 15.32
N ILE A 15 -23.43 -1.04 15.66
CA ILE A 15 -22.33 -0.10 15.85
C ILE A 15 -21.43 -0.54 17.02
N GLU A 16 -22.03 -0.90 18.16
CA GLU A 16 -21.28 -1.37 19.32
C GLU A 16 -20.43 -2.62 19.02
N LEU A 17 -21.00 -3.58 18.28
CA LEU A 17 -20.28 -4.78 17.86
C LEU A 17 -19.13 -4.45 16.90
N LEU A 18 -19.35 -3.54 15.95
CA LEU A 18 -18.31 -3.11 15.01
C LEU A 18 -17.18 -2.36 15.74
N ASP A 19 -17.50 -1.51 16.71
CA ASP A 19 -16.49 -0.78 17.47
C ASP A 19 -15.69 -1.71 18.40
N ALA A 20 -16.35 -2.68 19.04
CA ALA A 20 -15.66 -3.72 19.80
C ALA A 20 -14.71 -4.55 18.91
N SER A 21 -15.16 -4.93 17.71
CA SER A 21 -14.33 -5.61 16.73
C SER A 21 -13.13 -4.76 16.29
N LYS A 22 -13.35 -3.45 16.04
CA LYS A 22 -12.28 -2.51 15.69
C LYS A 22 -11.24 -2.40 16.80
N ARG A 23 -11.67 -2.27 18.06
CA ARG A 23 -10.78 -2.20 19.22
C ARG A 23 -9.89 -3.44 19.34
N LYS A 24 -10.47 -4.64 19.19
CA LYS A 24 -9.70 -5.90 19.15
C LYS A 24 -8.65 -5.90 18.03
N LEU A 25 -9.01 -5.46 16.82
CA LEU A 25 -8.06 -5.35 15.70
C LEU A 25 -6.94 -4.32 15.95
N LEU A 26 -7.17 -3.33 16.81
CA LEU A 26 -6.17 -2.34 17.21
C LEU A 26 -5.32 -2.81 18.41
N GLY A 27 -5.59 -3.99 18.96
CA GLY A 27 -4.87 -4.55 20.09
C GLY A 27 -5.48 -4.23 21.46
N ASP A 28 -6.64 -3.59 21.52
CA ASP A 28 -7.28 -3.19 22.77
C ASP A 28 -8.19 -4.31 23.32
N GLY A 29 -8.17 -4.50 24.65
CA GLY A 29 -9.11 -5.38 25.36
C GLY A 29 -8.94 -6.87 25.04
N LEU A 30 -7.73 -7.28 24.66
CA LEU A 30 -7.39 -8.65 24.30
C LEU A 30 -7.27 -9.60 25.51
N GLU A 31 -7.16 -9.06 26.74
CA GLU A 31 -6.99 -9.87 27.96
C GLU A 31 -8.18 -10.81 28.24
N LEU A 32 -9.35 -10.47 27.69
CA LEU A 32 -10.59 -11.24 27.83
C LEU A 32 -10.84 -12.18 26.64
N CYS A 33 -9.97 -12.17 25.62
CA CYS A 33 -10.14 -13.01 24.45
C CYS A 33 -9.65 -14.43 24.70
N SER A 34 -10.39 -15.40 24.18
CA SER A 34 -9.95 -16.78 24.08
C SER A 34 -8.83 -16.94 23.04
N LEU A 35 -8.11 -18.06 23.10
CA LEU A 35 -7.06 -18.38 22.12
C LEU A 35 -7.60 -18.38 20.68
N ASP A 36 -8.79 -18.96 20.46
CA ASP A 36 -9.42 -19.01 19.14
C ASP A 36 -9.77 -17.61 18.62
N GLU A 37 -10.28 -16.73 19.48
CA GLU A 37 -10.56 -15.34 19.12
C GLU A 37 -9.28 -14.57 18.78
N LEU A 38 -8.21 -14.78 19.54
CA LEU A 38 -6.91 -14.17 19.26
C LEU A 38 -6.35 -14.65 17.92
N GLN A 39 -6.43 -15.95 17.64
CA GLN A 39 -6.00 -16.52 16.35
C GLN A 39 -6.83 -15.95 15.19
N GLN A 40 -8.13 -15.74 15.38
CA GLN A 40 -8.98 -15.13 14.37
C GLN A 40 -8.56 -13.67 14.09
N VAL A 41 -8.27 -12.89 15.13
CA VAL A 41 -7.79 -11.50 15.01
C VAL A 41 -6.46 -11.46 14.28
N GLU A 42 -5.49 -12.30 14.67
CA GLU A 42 -4.19 -12.42 14.01
C GLU A 42 -4.35 -12.73 12.51
N ASN A 43 -5.09 -13.79 12.19
CA ASN A 43 -5.33 -14.19 10.81
C ASN A 43 -6.02 -13.09 9.98
N GLN A 44 -6.90 -12.30 10.61
CA GLN A 44 -7.56 -11.17 9.93
C GLN A 44 -6.59 -10.03 9.64
N LEU A 45 -5.71 -9.71 10.60
CA LEU A 45 -4.68 -8.69 10.45
C LEU A 45 -3.66 -9.09 9.38
N GLU A 46 -3.20 -10.34 9.40
CA GLU A 46 -2.25 -10.87 8.41
C GLU A 46 -2.82 -10.76 6.99
N ARG A 47 -4.06 -11.24 6.76
CA ARG A 47 -4.72 -11.11 5.45
C ARG A 47 -4.89 -9.66 5.02
N GLY A 48 -5.22 -8.77 5.95
CA GLY A 48 -5.32 -7.33 5.68
C GLY A 48 -3.99 -6.73 5.26
N LEU A 49 -2.92 -7.07 5.98
CA LEU A 49 -1.57 -6.60 5.72
C LEU A 49 -1.05 -7.06 4.35
N ILE A 50 -1.25 -8.33 4.00
CA ILE A 50 -0.90 -8.88 2.69
C ILE A 50 -1.57 -8.06 1.58
N LYS A 51 -2.89 -7.86 1.66
CA LYS A 51 -3.64 -7.07 0.66
C LYS A 51 -3.15 -5.63 0.56
N ILE A 52 -2.84 -4.99 1.68
CA ILE A 52 -2.31 -3.61 1.70
C ILE A 52 -0.94 -3.56 1.01
N ARG A 53 -0.04 -4.48 1.34
CA ARG A 53 1.30 -4.56 0.73
C ARG A 53 1.22 -4.82 -0.77
N GLU A 54 0.39 -5.78 -1.18
CA GLU A 54 0.15 -6.08 -2.59
C GLU A 54 -0.34 -4.85 -3.36
N ARG A 55 -1.35 -4.15 -2.82
CA ARG A 55 -1.89 -2.95 -3.46
C ARG A 55 -0.85 -1.82 -3.52
N LYS A 56 -0.11 -1.59 -2.45
CA LYS A 56 0.97 -0.59 -2.40
C LYS A 56 2.05 -0.88 -3.44
N ASN A 57 2.49 -2.14 -3.53
CA ASN A 57 3.49 -2.57 -4.49
C ASN A 57 3.00 -2.43 -5.93
N GLN A 58 1.73 -2.76 -6.19
CA GLN A 58 1.12 -2.57 -7.51
C GLN A 58 1.11 -1.09 -7.93
N LEU A 59 0.67 -0.20 -7.04
CA LEU A 59 0.66 1.25 -7.32
C LEU A 59 2.06 1.81 -7.56
N PHE A 60 3.07 1.34 -6.82
CA PHE A 60 4.45 1.74 -7.05
C PHE A 60 5.00 1.23 -8.38
N ARG A 61 4.69 0.00 -8.79
CA ARG A 61 5.07 -0.50 -10.12
C ARG A 61 4.46 0.36 -11.23
N GLU A 62 3.17 0.66 -11.14
CA GLU A 62 2.48 1.54 -12.09
C GLU A 62 3.14 2.93 -12.16
N HIS A 63 3.50 3.49 -11.01
CA HIS A 63 4.18 4.79 -10.95
C HIS A 63 5.58 4.76 -11.57
N ILE A 64 6.38 3.72 -11.27
CA ILE A 64 7.72 3.53 -11.84
C ILE A 64 7.63 3.39 -13.37
N GLU A 65 6.65 2.64 -13.88
CA GLU A 65 6.43 2.48 -15.32
C GLU A 65 6.06 3.81 -16.00
N GLN A 66 5.19 4.59 -15.35
CA GLN A 66 4.83 5.92 -15.83
C GLN A 66 6.06 6.85 -15.91
N LEU A 67 6.86 6.90 -14.84
CA LEU A 67 8.08 7.71 -14.81
C LEU A 67 9.09 7.28 -15.87
N ARG A 68 9.31 5.96 -16.04
CA ARG A 68 10.18 5.43 -17.10
C ARG A 68 9.69 5.79 -18.49
N LYS A 69 8.38 5.84 -18.71
CA LYS A 69 7.81 6.30 -19.99
C LYS A 69 8.07 7.79 -20.21
N GLN A 70 7.88 8.61 -19.18
CA GLN A 70 8.17 10.05 -19.24
C GLN A 70 9.64 10.31 -19.51
N GLU A 71 10.54 9.59 -18.83
CA GLU A 71 11.99 9.65 -19.07
C GLU A 71 12.33 9.39 -20.53
N ARG A 72 11.81 8.29 -21.11
CA ARG A 72 12.03 7.97 -22.53
C ARG A 72 11.54 9.07 -23.47
N CYS A 73 10.33 9.60 -23.25
CA CYS A 73 9.79 10.69 -24.06
C CYS A 73 10.66 11.95 -23.99
N LEU A 74 11.12 12.31 -22.79
CA LEU A 74 11.98 13.47 -22.58
C LEU A 74 13.36 13.28 -23.22
N LEU A 75 13.93 12.07 -23.17
CA LEU A 75 15.19 11.75 -23.84
C LEU A 75 15.07 11.89 -25.36
N GLU A 76 13.98 11.39 -25.94
CA GLU A 76 13.70 11.51 -27.37
C GLU A 76 13.53 12.99 -27.79
N GLU A 77 12.75 13.76 -27.02
CA GLU A 77 12.57 15.19 -27.28
C GLU A 77 13.88 15.97 -27.15
N ASN A 78 14.69 15.67 -26.12
CA ASN A 78 15.98 16.32 -25.93
C ASN A 78 16.94 16.02 -27.07
N ALA A 79 17.01 14.76 -27.54
CA ALA A 79 17.80 14.38 -28.70
C ALA A 79 17.37 15.14 -29.97
N LYS A 80 16.05 15.27 -30.20
CA LYS A 80 15.51 16.04 -31.32
C LYS A 80 15.87 17.53 -31.26
N LEU A 81 15.80 18.14 -30.07
CA LEU A 81 16.18 19.54 -29.87
C LEU A 81 17.69 19.75 -30.06
N ARG A 82 18.53 18.85 -29.51
CA ARG A 82 19.98 18.90 -29.67
C ARG A 82 20.40 18.81 -31.14
N GLY A 83 19.78 17.93 -31.92
CA GLY A 83 20.00 17.83 -33.36
C GLY A 83 19.69 19.14 -34.10
N LYS A 84 18.62 19.86 -33.71
CA LYS A 84 18.29 21.18 -34.27
C LYS A 84 19.30 22.26 -33.87
N CYS A 85 19.87 22.17 -32.67
CA CYS A 85 20.83 23.13 -32.15
C CYS A 85 22.30 22.81 -32.51
N GLY A 86 22.56 21.73 -33.25
CA GLY A 86 23.93 21.31 -33.58
C GLY A 86 24.73 20.81 -32.38
N LEU A 87 24.07 20.41 -31.29
CA LEU A 87 24.71 19.90 -30.07
C LEU A 87 24.91 18.37 -30.15
N PRO A 88 25.99 17.83 -29.56
CA PRO A 88 26.21 16.38 -29.50
C PRO A 88 25.07 15.65 -28.78
N LEU A 89 24.77 14.42 -29.22
CA LEU A 89 23.80 13.53 -28.56
C LEU A 89 24.30 13.15 -27.15
N PRO A 90 23.41 12.97 -26.17
CA PRO A 90 23.78 12.45 -24.85
C PRO A 90 24.36 11.04 -25.00
N LEU A 91 25.47 10.76 -24.31
CA LEU A 91 25.97 9.39 -24.15
C LEU A 91 24.97 8.60 -23.28
N PRO A 92 24.73 7.31 -23.55
CA PRO A 92 23.99 6.48 -22.62
C PRO A 92 24.81 6.37 -21.33
N SER A 93 24.36 7.04 -20.26
CA SER A 93 24.92 6.83 -18.93
C SER A 93 24.70 5.36 -18.58
N SER A 94 25.78 4.64 -18.25
CA SER A 94 25.81 3.20 -17.97
C SER A 94 24.92 2.75 -16.78
N GLU A 95 24.09 3.61 -16.22
CA GLU A 95 23.08 3.27 -15.22
C GLU A 95 21.75 2.79 -15.84
N GLN A 96 21.63 2.80 -17.17
CA GLN A 96 20.40 2.39 -17.87
C GLN A 96 20.31 0.88 -18.17
N GLN A 97 21.26 0.07 -17.71
CA GLN A 97 21.32 -1.37 -18.00
C GLN A 97 21.25 -2.21 -16.72
N GLU A 98 20.23 -3.10 -16.72
CA GLU A 98 19.88 -4.12 -15.72
C GLU A 98 19.12 -3.68 -14.47
N VAL A 99 17.79 -3.90 -14.47
CA VAL A 99 17.15 -4.85 -13.51
C VAL A 99 15.93 -5.47 -14.21
N LEU A 100 16.19 -6.45 -15.09
CA LEU A 100 15.26 -7.54 -15.37
C LEU A 100 15.58 -8.67 -14.40
N HIS A 101 15.39 -8.44 -13.10
CA HIS A 101 15.31 -9.53 -12.14
C HIS A 101 13.91 -9.56 -11.56
N GLY A 102 13.08 -10.41 -12.16
CA GLY A 102 11.95 -11.05 -11.48
C GLY A 102 12.44 -12.02 -10.40
N GLY A 103 13.33 -11.54 -9.52
CA GLY A 103 13.66 -12.19 -8.27
C GLY A 103 12.80 -11.55 -7.20
N SER A 104 12.14 -12.36 -6.40
CA SER A 104 11.55 -11.92 -5.13
C SER A 104 12.67 -11.43 -4.21
N VAL A 105 13.16 -10.21 -4.42
CA VAL A 105 13.96 -9.52 -3.42
C VAL A 105 12.92 -8.98 -2.44
N GLU A 106 12.80 -9.66 -1.30
CA GLU A 106 12.06 -9.13 -0.16
C GLU A 106 12.85 -7.91 0.33
N VAL A 107 12.54 -6.76 -0.26
CA VAL A 107 13.09 -5.49 0.18
C VAL A 107 12.46 -5.25 1.54
N GLU A 108 13.28 -5.35 2.59
CA GLU A 108 12.90 -4.96 3.94
C GLU A 108 12.65 -3.44 3.92
N THR A 109 11.44 -3.05 3.55
CA THR A 109 11.03 -1.66 3.59
C THR A 109 10.99 -1.27 5.06
N GLU A 110 11.70 -0.21 5.45
CA GLU A 110 11.60 0.45 6.77
C GLU A 110 10.22 1.12 6.99
N LEU A 111 9.16 0.52 6.48
CA LEU A 111 7.79 0.95 6.64
C LEU A 111 7.31 0.55 8.04
N PHE A 112 7.57 1.42 9.01
CA PHE A 112 7.02 1.29 10.34
C PHE A 112 5.52 1.68 10.33
N ILE A 113 4.64 0.67 10.29
CA ILE A 113 3.20 0.87 10.54
C ILE A 113 3.01 0.76 12.05
N GLY A 114 3.29 1.85 12.76
CA GLY A 114 3.03 2.01 14.19
C GLY A 114 2.75 3.48 14.51
N PRO A 115 2.16 3.79 15.68
CA PRO A 115 1.91 5.17 16.07
C PRO A 115 3.23 5.98 16.04
N PRO A 116 3.19 7.25 15.62
CA PRO A 116 4.39 8.07 15.49
C PRO A 116 5.13 8.14 16.84
N LYS A 117 6.47 8.01 16.80
CA LYS A 117 7.30 8.21 17.99
C LYS A 117 7.08 9.66 18.47
N ARG A 118 6.71 9.80 19.74
CA ARG A 118 6.51 11.09 20.41
C ARG A 118 7.81 11.86 20.55
#